data_AF-L5JS91-F1
#
_entry.id   AF-L5JS91-F1
#
_cell.length_a   1.000
_cell.length_b   1.000
_cell.length_c   1.000
_cell.angle_alpha   90.00
_cell.angle_beta   90.00
_cell.angle_gamma   90.00
#
_symmetry.space_group_name_H-M   'P 1'
#
loop_
_entity.id
_entity.type
_entity.pdbx_description
1 polymer ?
#
loop_
_entity_poly.entity_id
_entity_poly.type
_entity_poly.pdbx_seq_one_letter_code
_entity_poly.pdbx_strand_id
1 'polypeptide(L)'
;MRMDSPRASLYSDMAKTSSPTEMERCIESLIAISQRYAGRDGNKCSLSKTEFLTFLKMELSAFTKNQKDPSVLDCMMKKLDIN
;
A
#
# COMPACT_ATOMS: atom_id res chain seq x y z
N MET A 1 -24.71 44.49 20.49
CA MET A 1 -24.93 43.05 20.73
C MET A 1 -24.09 42.28 19.73
N ARG A 2 -23.10 41.50 20.18
CA ARG A 2 -22.29 40.63 19.33
C ARG A 2 -23.19 39.50 18.82
N MET A 3 -23.21 39.29 17.50
CA MET A 3 -23.82 38.13 16.89
C MET A 3 -22.77 37.02 16.85
N ASP A 4 -22.65 36.25 17.93
CA ASP A 4 -21.88 35.01 17.91
C ASP A 4 -22.68 33.96 17.15
N SER A 5 -22.36 33.80 15.85
CA SER A 5 -23.03 32.88 14.94
C SER A 5 -22.55 31.45 15.18
N PRO A 6 -23.41 30.51 15.63
CA PRO A 6 -23.03 29.11 15.86
C PRO A 6 -22.64 28.36 14.57
N ARG A 7 -22.99 28.93 13.42
CA ARG A 7 -22.85 28.30 12.10
C ARG A 7 -21.40 28.24 11.61
N ALA A 8 -20.53 29.14 12.09
CA ALA A 8 -19.09 29.11 11.79
C ALA A 8 -18.38 27.95 12.52
N SER A 9 -18.87 27.58 13.72
CA SER A 9 -18.30 26.48 14.52
C SER A 9 -18.52 25.11 13.88
N LEU A 10 -19.66 24.91 13.22
CA LEU A 10 -19.97 23.63 12.55
C LEU A 10 -19.06 23.36 11.34
N TYR A 11 -18.57 24.41 10.66
CA TYR A 11 -17.61 24.27 9.56
C TYR A 11 -16.18 23.98 10.04
N SER A 12 -15.80 24.41 11.25
CA SER A 12 -14.48 24.07 11.82
C SER A 12 -14.39 22.62 12.31
N ASP A 13 -15.52 22.00 12.67
CA ASP A 13 -15.56 20.60 13.10
C ASP A 13 -15.47 19.60 11.94
N MET A 14 -15.87 20.02 10.72
CA MET A 14 -15.86 19.15 9.53
C MET A 14 -14.48 18.94 8.88
N ALA A 15 -13.43 19.60 9.38
CA ALA A 15 -12.07 19.49 8.84
C ALA A 15 -11.08 18.83 9.82
N LYS A 16 -11.58 18.08 10.80
CA LYS A 16 -10.72 17.22 11.63
C LYS A 16 -10.58 15.85 10.98
N THR A 17 -10.02 15.81 9.77
CA THR A 17 -9.40 14.55 9.31
C THR A 17 -8.25 14.30 10.26
N SER A 18 -8.46 13.42 11.24
CA SER A 18 -7.39 12.95 12.11
C SER A 18 -6.22 12.51 11.23
N SER A 19 -5.01 12.93 11.57
CA SER A 19 -3.82 12.45 10.86
C SER A 19 -3.84 10.93 10.81
N PRO A 20 -3.56 10.30 9.66
CA PRO A 20 -3.63 8.85 9.57
C PRO A 20 -2.69 8.22 10.59
N THR A 21 -3.19 7.17 11.25
CA THR A 21 -2.46 6.33 12.18
C THR A 21 -1.28 5.67 11.48
N GLU A 22 -0.32 5.17 12.26
CA GLU A 22 0.84 4.47 11.70
C GLU A 22 0.44 3.27 10.83
N MET A 23 -0.57 2.51 11.26
CA MET A 23 -1.08 1.36 10.51
C MET A 23 -1.71 1.78 9.18
N GLU A 24 -2.52 2.84 9.16
CA GLU A 24 -3.13 3.36 7.92
C GLU A 24 -2.05 3.80 6.93
N ARG A 25 -1.02 4.53 7.39
CA ARG A 25 0.10 4.93 6.53
C ARG A 25 0.89 3.74 6.01
N CYS A 26 1.06 2.71 6.83
CA CYS A 26 1.73 1.47 6.43
C CYS A 26 0.97 0.76 5.30
N ILE A 27 -0.35 0.62 5.45
CA ILE A 27 -1.22 0.03 4.43
C ILE A 27 -1.22 0.88 3.14
N GLU A 28 -1.40 2.20 3.27
CA GLU A 28 -1.33 3.13 2.13
C GLU A 28 0.00 3.01 1.38
N SER A 29 1.11 2.93 2.12
CA SER A 29 2.44 2.74 1.54
C SER A 29 2.55 1.41 0.80
N LEU A 30 2.03 0.31 1.37
CA LEU A 30 2.03 -1.00 0.73
C LEU A 30 1.21 -1.01 -0.56
N ILE A 31 0.03 -0.38 -0.56
CA ILE A 31 -0.81 -0.23 -1.75
C ILE A 31 -0.12 0.63 -2.81
N ALA A 32 0.44 1.78 -2.41
CA ALA A 32 1.12 2.68 -3.34
C ALA A 32 2.33 2.00 -3.99
N ILE A 33 3.11 1.24 -3.22
CA ILE A 33 4.26 0.49 -3.75
C ILE A 33 3.77 -0.62 -4.68
N SER A 34 2.76 -1.41 -4.31
CA SER A 34 2.25 -2.48 -5.19
C SER A 34 1.74 -1.92 -6.53
N GLN A 35 1.01 -0.81 -6.51
CA GLN A 35 0.52 -0.15 -7.72
C GLN A 35 1.63 0.41 -8.62
N ARG A 36 2.82 0.76 -8.09
CA ARG A 36 3.96 1.19 -8.91
C ARG A 36 4.50 0.08 -9.81
N TYR A 37 4.35 -1.18 -9.39
CA TYR A 37 4.81 -2.34 -10.16
C TYR A 37 3.71 -2.92 -11.06
N ALA A 38 2.44 -2.64 -10.77
CA ALA A 38 1.29 -3.13 -11.55
C ALA A 38 1.10 -2.34 -12.86
N GLY A 39 0.49 -3.00 -13.85
CA GLY A 39 0.04 -2.35 -15.08
C GLY A 39 1.06 -2.29 -16.22
N ARG A 40 2.27 -2.86 -16.05
CA ARG A 40 3.20 -3.08 -17.17
C ARG A 40 2.64 -4.09 -18.15
N ASP A 41 1.91 -5.08 -17.64
CA ASP A 41 1.27 -6.13 -18.45
C ASP A 41 -0.20 -5.82 -18.79
N GLY A 42 -0.63 -4.55 -18.62
CA GLY A 42 -1.94 -4.06 -19.04
C GLY A 42 -3.06 -4.13 -17.98
N ASN A 43 -2.87 -4.89 -16.90
CA ASN A 43 -3.79 -4.88 -15.74
C ASN A 43 -3.19 -4.05 -14.59
N LYS A 44 -3.84 -2.94 -14.25
CA LYS A 44 -3.39 -2.02 -13.17
C LYS A 44 -3.91 -2.40 -11.79
N CYS A 45 -4.83 -3.36 -11.71
CA CYS A 45 -5.51 -3.77 -10.48
C CYS A 45 -4.87 -5.00 -9.83
N SER A 46 -4.01 -5.72 -10.55
CA SER A 46 -3.29 -6.90 -10.06
C SER A 46 -1.85 -6.88 -10.55
N LEU A 47 -0.95 -7.53 -9.81
CA LEU A 47 0.40 -7.79 -10.27
C LEU A 47 0.42 -9.10 -11.06
N SER A 48 0.97 -9.07 -12.26
CA SER A 48 1.34 -10.28 -12.98
C SER A 48 2.41 -11.06 -12.23
N LYS A 49 2.65 -12.30 -12.65
CA LYS A 49 3.73 -13.13 -12.11
C LYS A 49 5.09 -12.44 -12.15
N THR A 50 5.38 -11.78 -13.26
CA THR A 50 6.65 -11.08 -13.49
C THR A 50 6.74 -9.78 -12.69
N GLU A 51 5.64 -9.03 -12.62
CA GLU A 51 5.56 -7.78 -11.86
C GLU A 51 5.72 -8.04 -10.35
N PHE A 52 5.05 -9.07 -9.83
CA PHE A 52 5.15 -9.46 -8.43
C PHE A 52 6.56 -9.94 -8.05
N LEU A 53 7.21 -10.75 -8.89
CA LEU A 53 8.59 -11.16 -8.65
C LEU A 53 9.56 -9.97 -8.64
N THR A 54 9.31 -8.98 -9.52
CA THR A 54 10.09 -7.73 -9.54
C THR A 54 9.90 -6.93 -8.25
N PHE A 55 8.64 -6.78 -7.81
CA PHE A 55 8.31 -6.14 -6.53
C PHE A 55 9.04 -6.80 -5.36
N LEU A 56 8.98 -8.14 -5.22
CA LEU A 56 9.65 -8.85 -4.13
C LEU A 56 11.18 -8.67 -4.16
N LYS A 57 11.80 -8.73 -5.35
CA LYS A 57 13.26 -8.56 -5.47
C LYS A 57 13.73 -7.15 -5.13
N MET A 58 12.93 -6.13 -5.45
CA MET A 58 13.30 -4.72 -5.24
C MET A 58 12.97 -4.27 -3.82
N GLU A 59 11.71 -4.38 -3.42
CA GLU A 59 11.21 -3.86 -2.14
C GLU A 59 11.62 -4.75 -0.97
N LEU A 60 11.75 -6.06 -1.20
CA LEU A 60 12.24 -7.01 -0.19
C LEU A 60 13.67 -7.47 -0.49
N SER A 61 14.51 -6.61 -1.08
CA SER A 61 15.88 -6.97 -1.47
C SER A 61 16.73 -7.51 -0.31
N ALA A 62 16.58 -6.97 0.90
CA ALA A 62 17.27 -7.47 2.09
C ALA A 62 16.74 -8.85 2.53
N PHE A 63 15.43 -9.09 2.41
CA PHE A 63 14.86 -10.40 2.69
C PHE A 63 15.38 -11.43 1.68
N THR A 64 15.32 -11.11 0.38
CA THR A 64 15.67 -12.02 -0.72
C THR A 64 17.16 -12.34 -0.80
N LYS A 65 18.06 -11.38 -0.53
CA LYS A 65 19.52 -11.60 -0.53
C LYS A 65 20.02 -12.52 0.58
N ASN A 66 19.27 -12.62 1.68
CA ASN A 66 19.65 -13.41 2.84
C ASN A 66 19.01 -14.82 2.85
N GLN A 67 18.28 -15.20 1.80
CA GLN A 67 17.67 -16.53 1.71
C GLN A 67 18.68 -17.56 1.23
N LYS A 68 18.79 -18.67 1.96
CA LYS A 68 19.57 -19.84 1.54
C LYS A 68 18.88 -20.63 0.42
N ASP A 69 17.56 -20.51 0.34
CA ASP A 69 16.73 -21.22 -0.63
C ASP A 69 16.13 -20.24 -1.65
N PRO A 70 16.51 -20.33 -2.94
CA PRO A 70 15.96 -19.46 -3.98
C PRO A 70 14.46 -19.71 -4.23
N SER A 71 13.91 -20.87 -3.83
CA SER A 71 12.51 -21.23 -4.03
C SER A 71 11.55 -20.54 -3.05
N VAL A 72 12.05 -19.83 -2.04
CA VAL A 72 11.20 -19.17 -1.04
C VAL A 72 10.26 -18.14 -1.67
N LEU A 73 10.71 -17.46 -2.73
CA LEU A 73 9.90 -16.48 -3.45
C LEU A 73 8.79 -17.16 -4.25
N ASP A 74 9.07 -18.30 -4.88
CA ASP A 74 8.06 -19.09 -5.59
C ASP A 74 7.00 -19.62 -4.62
N CYS A 75 7.41 -20.03 -3.41
CA CYS A 75 6.49 -20.47 -2.35
C CYS A 75 5.60 -19.32 -1.86
N MET A 76 6.18 -18.14 -1.58
CA MET A 76 5.42 -16.95 -1.20
C MET A 76 4.42 -16.56 -2.28
N MET A 77 4.87 -16.56 -3.53
CA MET A 77 4.02 -16.26 -4.67
C MET A 77 2.84 -17.21 -4.79
N LYS A 78 3.07 -18.53 -4.69
CA LYS A 78 1.98 -19.53 -4.70
C LYS A 78 0.99 -19.36 -3.55
N LYS A 79 1.46 -18.90 -2.38
CA LYS A 79 0.59 -18.66 -1.22
C LYS A 79 -0.23 -17.37 -1.33
N LEU A 80 0.24 -16.41 -2.12
CA LEU A 80 -0.40 -15.11 -2.32
C LEU A 80 -1.29 -15.09 -3.57
N ASP A 81 -1.00 -15.94 -4.55
CA ASP A 81 -1.82 -16.19 -5.75
C ASP A 81 -3.00 -17.12 -5.39
N ILE A 82 -3.99 -16.60 -4.65
CA ILE A 82 -5.19 -17.34 -4.21
C ILE A 82 -6.39 -17.08 -5.16
N ASN A 83 -6.13 -16.82 -6.44
CA ASN A 83 -7.17 -16.62 -7.46
C ASN A 83 -7.36 -17.83 -8.36
#